data_AF-A0A914KUW8-F1
#
_entry.id   AF-A0A914KUW8-F1
#
_cell.length_a   1.000
_cell.length_b   1.000
_cell.length_c   1.000
_cell.angle_alpha   90.00
_cell.angle_beta   90.00
_cell.angle_gamma   90.00
#
_symmetry.space_group_name_H-M   'P 1'
#
loop_
_entity.id
_entity.type
_entity.pdbx_description
1 polymer ?
#
loop_
_entity_poly.entity_id
_entity_poly.type
_entity_poly.pdbx_seq_one_letter_code
_entity_poly.pdbx_strand_id
1 'polypeptide(L)'
;MDDFLVFGKTIADPWNRVCSLDKPIILFVEFCQIIGPRPLFSYPEDACLNHLLEELSLWLMSSDNFHGNFTSAYNQQLGVYVLTQYATMLDITARALQRPFALSLVLPQQKPTPEQILIFRQISMEILLPLLSCNRYYIHSMLTFASKLADNCEKTNFQSYYSTSGNVQQIVVLSSKIKEIMLQVGVYLFCWLGF
;
A
#
# COMPACT_ATOMS: atom_id res chain seq x y z
N MET A 1 -15.27 -22.65 43.55
CA MET A 1 -14.16 -22.80 42.60
C MET A 1 -14.16 -21.53 41.74
N ASP A 2 -14.01 -20.35 42.35
CA ASP A 2 -14.33 -19.08 41.68
C ASP A 2 -13.34 -17.96 42.06
N ASP A 3 -12.12 -18.31 42.46
CA ASP A 3 -11.10 -17.33 42.89
C ASP A 3 -10.04 -17.03 41.82
N PHE A 4 -10.20 -17.51 40.57
CA PHE A 4 -9.21 -17.30 39.50
C PHE A 4 -9.52 -16.14 38.55
N LEU A 5 -10.61 -15.39 38.75
CA LEU A 5 -11.09 -14.38 37.78
C LEU A 5 -11.04 -12.92 38.27
N VAL A 6 -10.37 -12.63 39.39
CA VAL A 6 -10.21 -11.24 39.84
C VAL A 6 -8.74 -10.93 40.13
N PHE A 7 -7.97 -10.73 39.06
CA PHE A 7 -6.71 -10.01 39.13
C PHE A 7 -6.88 -8.64 38.49
N GLY A 8 -7.15 -7.64 39.33
CA GLY A 8 -7.07 -6.21 38.99
C GLY A 8 -8.17 -5.67 38.07
N LYS A 9 -9.25 -5.14 38.66
CA LYS A 9 -10.25 -4.16 38.13
C LYS A 9 -10.78 -4.23 36.67
N THR A 10 -10.38 -5.15 35.82
CA THR A 10 -10.95 -5.38 34.50
C THR A 10 -11.24 -6.88 34.36
N ILE A 11 -12.43 -7.19 33.86
CA ILE A 11 -12.84 -8.56 33.52
C ILE A 11 -11.86 -9.05 32.46
N ALA A 12 -10.93 -9.92 32.85
CA ALA A 12 -9.90 -10.44 31.97
C ALA A 12 -10.52 -11.48 31.04
N ASP A 13 -10.77 -11.10 29.79
CA ASP A 13 -11.19 -12.03 28.75
C ASP A 13 -10.03 -13.00 28.42
N PRO A 14 -10.18 -14.31 28.65
CA PRO A 14 -9.14 -15.30 28.35
C PRO A 14 -8.81 -15.40 26.86
N TRP A 15 -9.72 -14.98 25.97
CA TRP A 15 -9.51 -15.03 24.51
C TRP A 15 -8.67 -13.86 24.00
N ASN A 16 -8.69 -12.73 24.70
CA ASN A 16 -7.92 -11.53 24.36
C ASN A 16 -6.40 -11.67 24.69
N ARG A 17 -5.99 -12.82 25.27
CA ARG A 17 -4.59 -13.13 25.62
C ARG A 17 -3.80 -13.82 24.52
N VAL A 18 -4.43 -14.33 23.45
CA VAL A 18 -3.72 -15.17 22.47
C VAL A 18 -2.87 -14.34 21.51
N CYS A 19 -3.18 -13.06 21.30
CA CYS A 19 -2.36 -12.11 20.53
C CYS A 19 -2.44 -10.69 21.14
N SER A 20 -2.21 -10.56 22.45
CA SER A 20 -2.20 -9.23 23.06
C SER A 20 -0.96 -8.45 22.60
N LEU A 21 -1.21 -7.31 21.95
CA LEU A 21 -0.15 -6.38 21.61
C LEU A 21 0.41 -5.76 22.89
N ASP A 22 1.70 -5.94 23.16
CA ASP A 22 2.35 -5.37 24.35
C ASP A 22 3.08 -4.05 24.05
N LYS A 23 3.50 -3.86 22.80
CA LYS A 23 4.28 -2.71 22.34
C LYS A 23 3.61 -2.05 21.14
N PRO A 24 3.74 -0.72 20.97
CA PRO A 24 3.24 -0.07 19.77
C PRO A 24 3.96 -0.60 18.53
N ILE A 25 3.21 -0.78 17.43
CA ILE A 25 3.72 -1.27 16.15
C ILE A 25 3.39 -0.27 15.04
N ILE A 26 4.36 -0.02 14.19
CA ILE A 26 4.14 0.64 12.90
C ILE A 26 3.84 -0.45 11.89
N LEU A 27 2.73 -0.31 11.18
CA LEU A 27 2.25 -1.24 10.18
C LEU A 27 2.06 -0.52 8.84
N PHE A 28 2.64 -1.07 7.79
CA PHE A 28 2.39 -0.65 6.41
C PHE A 28 1.59 -1.73 5.70
N VAL A 29 0.43 -1.37 5.17
CA VAL A 29 -0.50 -2.29 4.50
C VAL A 29 -0.72 -1.85 3.07
N GLU A 30 -0.57 -2.77 2.12
CA GLU A 30 -1.02 -2.58 0.74
C GLU A 30 -2.40 -3.21 0.56
N PHE A 31 -3.31 -2.47 -0.07
CA PHE A 31 -4.63 -2.96 -0.41
C PHE A 31 -4.65 -3.43 -1.87
N CYS A 32 -4.16 -4.65 -2.10
CA CYS A 32 -4.16 -5.25 -3.43
C CYS A 32 -5.58 -5.70 -3.78
N GLN A 33 -6.09 -5.28 -4.93
CA GLN A 33 -7.45 -5.65 -5.37
C GLN A 33 -7.57 -7.12 -5.82
N ILE A 34 -6.45 -7.78 -6.10
CA ILE A 34 -6.42 -9.16 -6.62
C ILE A 34 -6.23 -10.16 -5.48
N ILE A 35 -5.25 -9.89 -4.60
CA ILE A 35 -4.85 -10.80 -3.52
C ILE A 35 -5.59 -10.47 -2.21
N GLY A 36 -6.02 -9.22 -2.04
CA GLY A 36 -6.57 -8.70 -0.79
C GLY A 36 -5.57 -7.81 -0.03
N PRO A 37 -5.94 -7.40 1.20
CA PRO A 37 -5.08 -6.59 2.05
C PRO A 37 -3.88 -7.41 2.49
N ARG A 38 -2.68 -6.85 2.35
CA ARG A 38 -1.43 -7.52 2.72
C ARG A 38 -0.60 -6.61 3.63
N PRO A 39 -0.24 -7.05 4.84
CA PRO A 39 0.77 -6.37 5.63
C PRO A 39 2.11 -6.54 4.92
N LEU A 40 2.71 -5.42 4.50
CA LEU A 40 3.98 -5.40 3.79
C LEU A 40 5.16 -5.23 4.74
N PHE A 41 4.99 -4.39 5.76
CA PHE A 41 6.05 -4.10 6.72
C PHE A 41 5.47 -3.85 8.10
N SER A 42 6.13 -4.39 9.12
CA SER A 42 5.78 -4.16 10.53
C SER A 42 7.05 -3.89 11.34
N TYR A 43 7.03 -2.87 12.18
CA TYR A 43 8.12 -2.58 13.10
C TYR A 43 7.61 -2.35 14.53
N PRO A 44 8.18 -3.04 15.54
CA PRO A 44 9.17 -4.13 15.45
C PRO A 44 8.62 -5.35 14.69
N GLU A 45 9.53 -6.11 14.08
CA GLU A 45 9.18 -7.39 13.44
C GLU A 45 8.91 -8.44 14.52
N ASP A 46 7.69 -8.95 14.57
CA ASP A 46 7.30 -10.01 15.50
C ASP A 46 6.43 -11.04 14.79
N ALA A 47 7.02 -12.20 14.47
CA ALA A 47 6.34 -13.26 13.73
C ALA A 47 5.11 -13.84 14.47
N CYS A 48 5.07 -13.68 15.80
CA CYS A 48 3.92 -14.08 16.62
C CYS A 48 2.66 -13.27 16.31
N LEU A 49 2.83 -12.06 15.75
CA LEU A 49 1.74 -11.12 15.48
C LEU A 49 1.20 -11.22 14.06
N ASN A 50 1.73 -12.11 13.21
CA ASN A 50 1.33 -12.19 11.80
C ASN A 50 -0.20 -12.32 11.62
N HIS A 51 -0.86 -13.15 12.42
CA HIS A 51 -2.30 -13.30 12.36
C HIS A 51 -3.05 -12.01 12.75
N LEU A 52 -2.60 -11.34 13.82
CA LEU A 52 -3.14 -10.05 14.23
C LEU A 52 -2.95 -8.98 13.14
N LEU A 53 -1.79 -8.97 12.49
CA LEU A 53 -1.48 -8.02 11.41
C LEU A 53 -2.35 -8.26 10.17
N GLU A 54 -2.65 -9.52 9.84
CA GLU A 54 -3.59 -9.88 8.78
C GLU A 54 -5.02 -9.42 9.11
N GLU A 55 -5.52 -9.68 10.33
CA GLU A 55 -6.84 -9.22 10.75
C GLU A 55 -6.93 -7.69 10.79
N LEU A 56 -5.88 -7.01 11.27
CA LEU A 56 -5.78 -5.55 11.22
C LEU A 56 -5.78 -5.03 9.80
N SER A 57 -5.06 -5.67 8.88
CA SER A 57 -5.01 -5.25 7.48
C SER A 57 -6.38 -5.34 6.82
N LEU A 58 -7.15 -6.38 7.15
CA LEU A 58 -8.52 -6.57 6.66
C LEU A 58 -9.48 -5.55 7.24
N TRP A 59 -9.37 -5.28 8.53
CA TRP A 59 -10.16 -4.24 9.18
C TRP A 59 -9.86 -2.84 8.61
N LEU A 60 -8.59 -2.49 8.44
CA LEU A 60 -8.17 -1.22 7.84
C LEU A 60 -8.70 -1.07 6.40
N MET A 61 -8.66 -2.15 5.62
CA MET A 61 -9.24 -2.13 4.27
C MET A 61 -10.75 -1.88 4.28
N SER A 62 -11.46 -2.41 5.27
CA SER A 62 -12.91 -2.24 5.42
C SER A 62 -13.33 -0.88 5.99
N SER A 63 -12.41 -0.17 6.63
CA SER A 63 -12.66 1.17 7.15
C SER A 63 -12.67 2.22 6.03
N ASP A 64 -13.28 3.38 6.27
CA ASP A 64 -13.47 4.42 5.25
C ASP A 64 -12.13 4.96 4.71
N ASN A 65 -11.72 4.42 3.56
CA ASN A 65 -10.46 4.69 2.89
C ASN A 65 -10.60 5.84 1.90
N PHE A 66 -10.33 7.06 2.36
CA PHE A 66 -10.20 8.23 1.49
C PHE A 66 -8.74 8.66 1.36
N HIS A 67 -8.31 9.01 0.15
CA HIS A 67 -6.92 9.45 -0.09
C HIS A 67 -6.57 10.68 0.77
N GLY A 68 -5.43 10.62 1.46
CA GLY A 68 -4.97 11.71 2.33
C GLY A 68 -5.72 11.81 3.66
N ASN A 69 -6.64 10.88 3.94
CA ASN A 69 -7.40 10.87 5.17
C ASN A 69 -6.55 10.36 6.33
N PHE A 70 -6.63 11.08 7.45
CA PHE A 70 -6.09 10.66 8.72
C PHE A 70 -7.24 10.16 9.59
N THR A 71 -7.12 8.94 10.12
CA THR A 71 -8.17 8.32 10.94
C THR A 71 -7.58 7.83 12.26
N SER A 72 -8.34 8.02 13.33
CA SER A 72 -8.07 7.43 14.64
C SER A 72 -9.25 6.54 14.99
N ALA A 73 -9.01 5.24 15.10
CA ALA A 73 -10.05 4.24 15.34
C ALA A 73 -9.66 3.31 16.48
N TYR A 74 -10.67 2.71 17.11
CA TYR A 74 -10.49 1.69 18.14
C TYR A 74 -11.18 0.41 17.68
N ASN A 75 -10.43 -0.69 17.62
CA ASN A 75 -11.00 -2.00 17.33
C ASN A 75 -11.31 -2.70 18.66
N GLN A 76 -12.61 -2.89 18.94
CA GLN A 76 -13.07 -3.54 20.17
C GLN A 76 -12.76 -5.04 20.19
N GLN A 77 -12.76 -5.72 19.03
CA GLN A 77 -12.51 -7.15 18.94
C GLN A 77 -11.03 -7.47 19.20
N LEU A 78 -10.14 -6.64 18.64
CA LEU A 78 -8.69 -6.79 18.79
C LEU A 78 -8.12 -6.04 20.00
N GLY A 79 -8.92 -5.19 20.65
CA GLY A 79 -8.50 -4.41 21.82
C GLY A 79 -7.42 -3.36 21.53
N VAL A 80 -7.24 -2.94 20.27
CA VAL A 80 -6.17 -2.01 19.85
C VAL A 80 -6.69 -0.68 19.35
N TYR A 81 -5.94 0.38 19.65
CA TYR A 81 -6.12 1.70 19.04
C TYR A 81 -5.23 1.80 17.80
N VAL A 82 -5.74 2.40 16.74
CA VAL A 82 -4.99 2.58 15.50
C VAL A 82 -5.11 4.02 15.02
N LEU A 83 -3.95 4.60 14.70
CA LEU A 83 -3.82 5.86 13.99
C LEU A 83 -3.37 5.54 12.57
N THR A 84 -4.20 5.82 11.57
CA THR A 84 -3.93 5.45 10.18
C THR A 84 -3.94 6.66 9.27
N GLN A 85 -2.91 6.77 8.44
CA GLN A 85 -2.84 7.69 7.32
C GLN A 85 -3.02 6.92 6.01
N TYR A 86 -4.10 7.22 5.29
CA TYR A 86 -4.40 6.60 4.01
C TYR A 86 -3.77 7.37 2.85
N ALA A 87 -3.21 6.62 1.90
CA ALA A 87 -2.61 7.19 0.70
C ALA A 87 -2.80 6.25 -0.50
N THR A 88 -2.53 6.77 -1.69
CA THR A 88 -2.64 6.02 -2.94
C THR A 88 -1.43 6.31 -3.80
N MET A 89 -0.71 5.27 -4.19
CA MET A 89 0.36 5.34 -5.18
C MET A 89 -0.21 5.12 -6.58
N LEU A 90 0.39 5.77 -7.57
CA LEU A 90 0.10 5.52 -8.98
C LEU A 90 0.97 4.37 -9.48
N ASP A 91 0.35 3.44 -10.19
CA ASP A 91 1.03 2.30 -10.80
C ASP A 91 0.35 1.90 -12.11
N ILE A 92 1.11 1.80 -13.19
CA ILE A 92 0.63 1.44 -14.53
C ILE A 92 0.05 0.02 -14.58
N THR A 93 0.54 -0.88 -13.73
CA THR A 93 0.08 -2.27 -13.72
C THR A 93 -1.19 -2.47 -12.89
N ALA A 94 -1.56 -1.50 -12.06
CA ALA A 94 -2.73 -1.58 -11.19
C ALA A 94 -4.02 -1.20 -11.93
N ARG A 95 -5.15 -1.79 -11.51
CA ARG A 95 -6.48 -1.41 -12.01
C ARG A 95 -6.73 0.07 -11.67
N ALA A 96 -7.24 0.81 -12.64
CA ALA A 96 -7.45 2.27 -12.54
C ALA A 96 -6.18 3.06 -12.22
N LEU A 97 -4.99 2.49 -12.47
CA LEU A 97 -3.68 3.10 -12.26
C LEU A 97 -3.37 3.47 -10.79
N GLN A 98 -4.07 2.87 -9.83
CA GLN A 98 -4.00 3.25 -8.42
C GLN A 98 -3.76 2.03 -7.52
N ARG A 99 -2.83 2.17 -6.58
CA ARG A 99 -2.60 1.24 -5.46
C ARG A 99 -2.85 1.94 -4.13
N PRO A 100 -3.98 1.69 -3.47
CA PRO A 100 -4.24 2.20 -2.15
C PRO A 100 -3.40 1.47 -1.10
N PHE A 101 -2.92 2.20 -0.11
CA PHE A 101 -2.14 1.67 0.99
C PHE A 101 -2.38 2.50 2.27
N ALA A 102 -2.02 1.93 3.41
CA ALA A 102 -2.17 2.54 4.72
C ALA A 102 -0.85 2.49 5.49
N LEU A 103 -0.50 3.62 6.10
CA LEU A 103 0.52 3.68 7.15
C LEU A 103 -0.20 3.82 8.49
N SER A 104 -0.01 2.86 9.37
CA SER A 104 -0.74 2.76 10.63
C SER A 104 0.20 2.65 11.81
N LEU A 105 -0.08 3.38 12.88
CA LEU A 105 0.50 3.18 14.21
C LEU A 105 -0.55 2.48 15.08
N VAL A 106 -0.25 1.25 15.45
CA VAL A 106 -1.06 0.40 16.31
C VAL A 106 -0.58 0.55 17.74
N LEU A 107 -1.48 0.91 18.65
CA LEU A 107 -1.21 1.19 20.05
C LEU A 107 -1.98 0.19 20.95
N PRO A 108 -1.31 -0.41 21.94
CA PRO A 108 -1.95 -1.35 22.85
C PRO A 108 -2.73 -0.62 23.94
N GLN A 109 -4.03 -0.96 24.09
CA GLN A 109 -4.92 -0.73 25.24
C GLN A 109 -5.14 0.72 25.74
N GLN A 110 -4.29 1.68 25.39
CA GLN A 110 -4.40 3.08 25.81
C GLN A 110 -4.85 3.96 24.66
N LYS A 111 -5.81 4.83 24.95
CA LYS A 111 -6.28 5.83 23.99
C LYS A 111 -5.10 6.76 23.61
N PRO A 112 -4.87 7.01 22.32
CA PRO A 112 -3.79 7.89 21.88
C PRO A 112 -3.96 9.29 22.46
N THR A 113 -2.87 9.87 22.95
CA THR A 113 -2.87 11.25 23.42
C THR A 113 -2.95 12.22 22.23
N PRO A 114 -3.49 13.44 22.41
CA PRO A 114 -3.56 14.42 21.32
C PRO A 114 -2.17 14.76 20.75
N GLU A 115 -1.13 14.75 21.58
CA GLU A 115 0.26 14.95 21.15
C GLU A 115 0.75 13.81 20.25
N GLN A 116 0.48 12.55 20.59
CA GLN A 116 0.83 11.39 19.75
C GLN A 116 0.13 11.45 18.38
N ILE A 117 -1.13 11.87 18.36
CA ILE A 117 -1.90 12.05 17.12
C ILE A 117 -1.23 13.10 16.22
N LEU A 118 -0.86 14.25 16.79
CA LEU A 118 -0.21 15.33 16.05
C LEU A 118 1.17 14.91 15.52
N ILE A 119 1.99 14.27 16.36
CA ILE A 119 3.32 13.80 16.00
C ILE A 119 3.24 12.77 14.88
N PHE A 120 2.37 11.76 15.01
CA PHE A 120 2.21 10.74 13.98
C PHE A 120 1.71 11.34 12.66
N ARG A 121 0.74 12.25 12.72
CA ARG A 121 0.23 12.94 11.52
C ARG A 121 1.33 13.76 10.83
N GLN A 122 2.16 14.45 11.60
CA GLN A 122 3.27 15.23 11.05
C GLN A 122 4.31 14.33 10.37
N ILE A 123 4.80 13.30 11.09
CA ILE A 123 5.82 12.37 10.58
C ILE A 123 5.30 11.62 9.34
N SER A 124 4.06 11.11 9.39
CA SER A 124 3.47 10.40 8.25
C SER A 124 3.38 11.30 7.02
N MET A 125 2.98 12.57 7.16
CA MET A 125 2.94 13.51 6.05
C MET A 125 4.32 13.89 5.53
N GLU A 126 5.31 14.08 6.41
CA GLU A 126 6.71 14.35 6.03
C GLU A 126 7.31 13.21 5.19
N ILE A 127 6.95 11.96 5.47
CA ILE A 127 7.39 10.79 4.71
C ILE A 127 6.59 10.63 3.40
N LEU A 128 5.26 10.71 3.48
CA LEU A 128 4.38 10.40 2.35
C LEU A 128 4.41 11.47 1.26
N LEU A 129 4.54 12.76 1.62
CA LEU A 129 4.50 13.85 0.66
C LEU A 129 5.60 13.77 -0.41
N PRO A 130 6.90 13.61 -0.06
CA PRO A 130 7.95 13.45 -1.07
C PRO A 130 7.77 12.14 -1.85
N LEU A 131 7.40 11.03 -1.20
CA LEU A 131 7.17 9.74 -1.85
C LEU A 131 6.09 9.84 -2.94
N LEU A 132 4.93 10.40 -2.60
CA LEU A 132 3.82 10.56 -3.54
C LEU A 132 4.15 11.56 -4.64
N SER A 133 4.92 12.60 -4.35
CA SER A 133 5.37 13.59 -5.35
C SER A 133 6.30 12.93 -6.38
N CYS A 134 7.29 12.16 -5.91
CA CYS A 134 8.19 11.40 -6.77
C CYS A 134 7.43 10.36 -7.62
N ASN A 135 6.49 9.64 -7.00
CA ASN A 135 5.66 8.66 -7.71
C ASN A 135 4.83 9.32 -8.84
N ARG A 136 4.20 10.47 -8.58
CA ARG A 136 3.46 11.22 -9.61
C ARG A 136 4.37 11.66 -10.76
N TYR A 137 5.54 12.22 -10.43
CA TYR A 137 6.51 12.66 -11.43
C TYR A 137 7.00 11.49 -12.30
N TYR A 138 7.31 10.36 -11.66
CA TYR A 138 7.75 9.15 -12.34
C TYR A 138 6.72 8.62 -13.33
N ILE A 139 5.46 8.45 -12.89
CA ILE A 139 4.38 7.98 -13.76
C ILE A 139 4.10 8.98 -14.89
N HIS A 140 4.11 10.28 -14.62
CA HIS A 140 3.96 11.30 -15.66
C HIS A 140 5.06 11.20 -16.72
N SER A 141 6.32 11.04 -16.31
CA SER A 141 7.46 10.85 -17.20
C SER A 141 7.29 9.60 -18.08
N MET A 142 6.87 8.48 -17.48
CA MET A 142 6.60 7.23 -18.20
C MET A 142 5.47 7.37 -19.22
N LEU A 143 4.34 7.99 -18.85
CA LEU A 143 3.23 8.23 -19.76
C LEU A 143 3.62 9.15 -20.93
N THR A 144 4.40 10.19 -20.64
CA THR A 144 4.93 11.10 -21.68
C THR A 144 5.85 10.36 -22.65
N PHE A 145 6.70 9.47 -22.14
CA PHE A 145 7.57 8.64 -22.98
C PHE A 145 6.77 7.65 -23.84
N ALA A 146 5.79 6.97 -23.26
CA ALA A 146 4.91 6.05 -23.97
C ALA A 146 4.10 6.75 -25.07
N SER A 147 3.59 7.97 -24.81
CA SER A 147 2.91 8.79 -25.82
C SER A 147 3.82 9.12 -27.00
N LYS A 148 5.06 9.56 -26.75
CA LYS A 148 6.02 9.85 -27.83
C LYS A 148 6.37 8.61 -28.65
N LEU A 149 6.49 7.45 -28.00
CA LEU A 149 6.71 6.18 -28.69
C LEU A 149 5.52 5.82 -29.59
N ALA A 150 4.29 6.01 -29.11
CA ALA A 150 3.08 5.76 -29.89
C ALA A 150 3.02 6.68 -31.12
N ASP A 151 3.24 7.98 -30.95
CA ASP A 151 3.26 8.96 -32.06
C ASP A 151 4.30 8.60 -33.12
N ASN A 152 5.49 8.13 -32.68
CA ASN A 152 6.55 7.71 -33.59
C ASN A 152 6.18 6.42 -34.33
N CYS A 153 5.58 5.43 -33.65
CA CYS A 153 5.12 4.21 -34.28
C CYS A 153 4.00 4.48 -35.30
N GLU A 154 3.10 5.41 -35.01
CA GLU A 154 2.05 5.81 -35.94
C GLU A 154 2.67 6.43 -37.20
N LYS A 155 3.61 7.38 -37.05
CA LYS A 155 4.31 7.99 -38.19
C LYS A 155 5.09 6.98 -39.03
N THR A 156 5.79 6.03 -38.41
CA THR A 156 6.53 4.98 -39.14
C THR A 156 5.60 3.96 -39.79
N ASN A 157 4.49 3.61 -39.14
CA ASN A 157 3.46 2.73 -39.72
C ASN A 157 2.76 3.39 -40.91
N PHE A 158 2.43 4.69 -40.84
CA PHE A 158 1.91 5.43 -41.99
C PHE A 158 2.93 5.43 -43.14
N GLN A 159 4.20 5.76 -42.85
CA GLN A 159 5.25 5.77 -43.87
C GLN A 159 5.50 4.39 -44.50
N SER A 160 5.38 3.31 -43.72
CA SER A 160 5.55 1.93 -44.21
C SER A 160 4.31 1.35 -44.89
N TYR A 161 3.11 1.84 -44.57
CA TYR A 161 1.88 1.48 -45.29
C TYR A 161 1.87 2.04 -46.72
N TYR A 162 2.43 3.23 -46.92
CA TYR A 162 2.58 3.85 -48.24
C TYR A 162 3.88 3.45 -48.97
N SER A 163 4.84 2.80 -48.29
CA SER A 163 5.94 2.14 -48.97
C SER A 163 5.51 0.73 -49.39
N THR A 164 5.83 0.34 -50.62
CA THR A 164 5.32 -0.88 -51.29
C THR A 164 5.73 -2.22 -50.67
N SER A 165 6.31 -2.24 -49.46
CA SER A 165 6.79 -3.42 -48.74
C SER A 165 6.17 -3.47 -47.33
N GLY A 166 4.98 -4.05 -47.22
CA GLY A 166 4.27 -4.20 -45.95
C GLY A 166 4.99 -5.15 -44.99
N ASN A 167 5.47 -4.64 -43.85
CA ASN A 167 6.28 -5.39 -42.88
C ASN A 167 5.51 -5.69 -41.59
N VAL A 168 4.43 -6.47 -41.72
CA VAL A 168 3.53 -6.88 -40.61
C VAL A 168 4.29 -7.56 -39.46
N GLN A 169 5.39 -8.26 -39.74
CA GLN A 169 6.18 -8.95 -38.72
C GLN A 169 6.94 -8.01 -37.77
N GLN A 170 7.38 -6.84 -38.24
CA GLN A 170 8.12 -5.88 -37.40
C GLN A 170 7.22 -5.26 -36.31
N ILE A 171 5.95 -5.05 -36.63
CA ILE A 171 4.95 -4.47 -35.71
C ILE A 171 4.66 -5.43 -34.55
N VAL A 172 4.54 -6.73 -34.83
CA VAL A 172 4.31 -7.75 -33.80
C VAL A 172 5.49 -7.82 -32.82
N VAL A 173 6.72 -7.81 -33.33
CA VAL A 173 7.96 -7.84 -32.53
C VAL A 173 8.12 -6.58 -31.66
N LEU A 174 7.71 -5.41 -32.17
CA LEU A 174 7.70 -4.16 -31.40
C LEU A 174 6.66 -4.20 -30.28
N SER A 175 5.47 -4.74 -30.54
CA SER A 175 4.41 -4.86 -29.54
C SER A 175 4.81 -5.80 -28.38
N SER A 176 5.52 -6.88 -28.66
CA SER A 176 6.02 -7.81 -27.64
C SER A 176 7.15 -7.17 -26.82
N LYS A 177 8.03 -6.40 -27.45
CA LYS A 177 9.08 -5.63 -26.74
C LYS A 177 8.51 -4.55 -25.83
N ILE A 178 7.47 -3.85 -26.26
CA ILE A 178 6.78 -2.85 -25.41
C ILE A 178 6.15 -3.54 -24.19
N LYS A 179 5.53 -4.71 -24.37
CA LYS A 179 5.02 -5.51 -23.24
C LYS A 179 6.13 -5.96 -22.29
N GLU A 180 7.25 -6.45 -22.80
CA GLU A 180 8.41 -6.84 -21.96
C GLU A 180 8.98 -5.66 -21.17
N ILE A 181 9.14 -4.49 -21.80
CA ILE A 181 9.63 -3.29 -21.13
C ILE A 181 8.66 -2.85 -20.03
N MET A 182 7.35 -2.87 -20.31
CA MET A 182 6.32 -2.53 -19.31
C MET A 182 6.31 -3.52 -18.13
N LEU A 183 6.52 -4.81 -18.38
CA LEU A 183 6.63 -5.84 -17.34
C LEU A 183 7.91 -5.68 -16.51
N GLN A 184 9.05 -5.46 -17.15
CA GLN A 184 10.33 -5.26 -16.45
C GLN A 184 10.30 -4.01 -15.57
N VAL A 185 9.72 -2.91 -16.06
CA VAL A 185 9.62 -1.65 -15.30
C VAL A 185 8.69 -1.78 -14.09
N GLY A 186 7.61 -2.57 -14.18
CA GLY A 186 6.75 -2.89 -13.04
C GLY A 186 7.47 -3.66 -11.92
N VAL A 187 8.45 -4.51 -12.27
CA VAL A 187 9.29 -5.23 -11.30
C VAL A 187 10.30 -4.29 -10.63
N TYR A 188 10.83 -3.31 -11.36
CA TYR A 188 11.78 -2.34 -10.78
C TYR A 188 11.16 -1.38 -9.76
N LEU A 189 9.85 -1.11 -9.83
CA LEU A 189 9.16 -0.30 -8.81
C LEU A 189 9.13 -1.01 -7.44
N PHE A 190 9.05 -2.34 -7.42
CA PHE A 190 9.16 -3.16 -6.21
C PHE A 190 10.61 -3.37 -5.76
N CYS A 191 11.56 -3.43 -6.68
CA CYS A 191 12.97 -3.64 -6.34
C CYS A 191 13.70 -2.37 -5.87
N TRP A 192 13.19 -1.17 -6.18
CA TRP A 192 13.75 0.10 -5.70
C TRP A 192 13.22 0.55 -4.34
N LEU A 193 12.09 0.01 -3.88
CA LEU A 193 11.67 0.09 -2.48
C LEU A 193 12.36 -1.03 -1.68
N GLY A 194 13.70 -1.00 -1.68
CA GLY A 194 14.52 -1.81 -0.78
C GLY A 194 14.30 -1.38 0.66
N PHE A 195 13.23 -1.93 1.24
CA PHE A 195 13.07 -2.22 2.65
C PHE A 195 13.01 -3.75 2.79
#